data_AF-A0A8D8BW65-F1
#
_entry.id   AF-A0A8D8BW65-F1
#
_cell.length_a   1.000
_cell.length_b   1.000
_cell.length_c   1.000
_cell.angle_alpha   90.00
_cell.angle_beta   90.00
_cell.angle_gamma   90.00
#
_symmetry.space_group_name_H-M   'P 1'
#
loop_
_entity.id
_entity.type
_entity.pdbx_description
1 polymer ?
#
loop_
_entity_poly.entity_id
_entity_poly.type
_entity_poly.pdbx_seq_one_letter_code
_entity_poly.pdbx_strand_id
1 'polypeptide(L)'
;QKCINRGGLVFRGECLDECPAGYSPDNVEQVDADFSNHTCYPCHNRCPKICEGMQVMYLSDAVQLAGCTIINGTLQIRLLDDHPNVLEELRENLGGIEEIMGYLKVYRSNTLSSLDFLENLAVIHGLHLGNDNYSLMVYENANLQKLWNFEFKSSLRLLAGSMYLVYNPLLCYSQVRLLQ
;
A
#
# COMPACT_ATOMS: atom_id res chain seq x y z
N GLN A 1 -25.36 12.78 -17.26
CA GLN A 1 -26.00 12.74 -15.92
C GLN A 1 -26.18 11.36 -15.29
N LYS A 2 -26.83 10.35 -15.92
CA LYS A 2 -27.10 9.06 -15.24
C LYS A 2 -25.84 8.31 -14.76
N CYS A 3 -24.73 8.43 -15.49
CA CYS A 3 -23.45 7.81 -15.14
C CYS A 3 -22.87 8.42 -13.85
N ILE A 4 -22.61 9.73 -13.88
CA ILE A 4 -22.04 10.51 -12.77
C ILE A 4 -22.87 10.35 -11.49
N ASN A 5 -24.21 10.40 -11.59
CA ASN A 5 -25.10 10.26 -10.43
C ASN A 5 -25.02 8.87 -9.76
N ARG A 6 -24.41 7.87 -10.42
CA ARG A 6 -24.18 6.53 -9.89
C ARG A 6 -22.71 6.29 -9.51
N GLY A 7 -21.88 7.34 -9.54
CA GLY A 7 -20.44 7.24 -9.30
C GLY A 7 -19.64 6.67 -10.47
N GLY A 8 -20.25 6.54 -11.66
CA GLY A 8 -19.57 6.03 -12.85
C GLY A 8 -18.66 7.07 -13.51
N LEU A 9 -17.66 6.57 -14.22
CA LEU A 9 -16.63 7.34 -14.93
C LEU A 9 -16.93 7.40 -16.43
N VAL A 10 -16.74 8.57 -17.03
CA VAL A 10 -17.00 8.80 -18.46
C VAL A 10 -15.71 8.61 -19.25
N PHE A 11 -15.75 7.71 -20.23
CA PHE A 11 -14.65 7.48 -21.16
C PHE A 11 -15.18 7.38 -22.60
N ARG A 12 -14.78 8.33 -23.48
CA ARG A 12 -15.19 8.36 -24.90
C ARG A 12 -16.70 8.27 -25.14
N GLY A 13 -17.50 8.81 -24.22
CA GLY A 13 -18.97 8.80 -24.29
C GLY A 13 -19.62 7.57 -23.64
N GLU A 14 -18.85 6.60 -23.16
CA GLU A 14 -19.33 5.46 -22.40
C GLU A 14 -19.24 5.70 -20.89
N CYS A 15 -20.06 4.97 -20.13
CA CYS A 15 -20.04 4.97 -18.67
C CYS A 15 -19.38 3.68 -18.19
N LEU A 16 -18.28 3.81 -17.45
CA LEU A 16 -17.51 2.70 -16.91
C LEU A 16 -17.49 2.77 -15.38
N ASP A 17 -17.33 1.62 -14.74
CA ASP A 17 -17.12 1.57 -13.29
C ASP A 17 -15.68 1.95 -12.93
N GLU A 18 -14.71 1.64 -13.80
CA GLU A 18 -13.29 1.99 -13.65
C GLU A 18 -12.72 2.52 -14.98
N CYS A 19 -11.71 3.41 -14.90
CA CYS A 19 -11.02 3.88 -16.10
C CYS A 19 -10.19 2.75 -16.73
N PRO A 20 -10.11 2.69 -18.06
CA PRO A 20 -9.27 1.72 -18.75
C PRO A 20 -7.79 1.99 -18.50
N ALA A 21 -6.96 0.97 -18.73
CA ALA A 21 -5.51 1.07 -18.58
C ALA A 21 -4.93 2.24 -19.38
N GLY A 22 -4.08 3.05 -18.73
CA GLY A 22 -3.54 4.28 -19.31
C GLY A 22 -4.38 5.54 -19.05
N TYR A 23 -5.49 5.44 -18.32
CA TYR A 23 -6.34 6.56 -17.96
C TYR A 23 -6.65 6.61 -16.45
N SER A 24 -6.87 7.82 -15.92
CA SER A 24 -7.26 8.06 -14.53
C SER A 24 -8.24 9.23 -14.45
N PRO A 25 -9.20 9.24 -13.51
CA PRO A 25 -10.08 10.39 -13.31
C PRO A 25 -9.46 11.46 -12.42
N ASP A 26 -8.51 11.08 -11.57
CA ASP A 26 -8.06 11.90 -10.42
C ASP A 26 -6.55 12.23 -10.50
N ASN A 27 -5.79 11.42 -11.23
CA ASN A 27 -4.33 11.48 -11.26
C ASN A 27 -3.81 12.03 -12.59
N VAL A 28 -4.22 13.27 -12.85
CA VAL A 28 -3.91 14.05 -14.05
C VAL A 28 -3.46 15.42 -13.58
N GLU A 29 -2.56 16.10 -14.30
CA GLU A 29 -2.22 17.47 -13.95
C GLU A 29 -3.49 18.34 -13.95
N GLN A 30 -3.68 19.15 -12.90
CA GLN A 30 -4.86 20.02 -12.72
C GLN A 30 -5.13 20.96 -13.91
N VAL A 31 -4.11 21.20 -14.74
CA VAL A 31 -4.20 22.03 -15.95
C VAL A 31 -5.02 21.33 -17.05
N ASP A 32 -5.10 19.99 -17.01
CA ASP A 32 -5.66 19.15 -18.07
C ASP A 32 -7.01 18.50 -17.70
N ALA A 33 -7.46 18.61 -16.44
CA ALA A 33 -8.63 17.88 -15.94
C ALA A 33 -9.60 18.76 -15.12
N ASP A 34 -10.90 18.56 -15.37
CA ASP A 34 -11.98 19.03 -14.50
C ASP A 34 -12.54 17.81 -13.73
N PHE A 35 -12.04 17.63 -12.51
CA PHE A 35 -12.40 16.51 -11.63
C PHE A 35 -13.89 16.45 -11.30
N SER A 36 -14.65 17.54 -11.50
CA SER A 36 -16.10 17.53 -11.29
C SER A 36 -16.85 16.73 -12.37
N ASN A 37 -16.22 16.49 -13.52
CA ASN A 37 -16.84 15.81 -14.66
C ASN A 37 -16.65 14.29 -14.69
N HIS A 38 -16.00 13.69 -13.67
CA HIS A 38 -15.83 12.23 -13.53
C HIS A 38 -15.35 11.57 -14.84
N THR A 39 -14.42 12.23 -15.55
CA THR A 39 -13.96 11.82 -16.88
C THR A 39 -12.60 11.15 -16.77
N CYS A 40 -12.38 10.09 -17.54
CA CYS A 40 -11.08 9.42 -17.61
C CYS A 40 -10.15 10.18 -18.56
N TYR A 41 -9.00 10.64 -18.06
CA TYR A 41 -7.97 11.35 -18.83
C TYR A 41 -6.71 10.50 -18.99
N PRO A 42 -5.98 10.63 -20.11
CA PRO A 42 -4.76 9.87 -20.34
C PRO A 42 -3.68 10.27 -19.33
N CYS A 43 -3.04 9.29 -18.72
CA CYS A 43 -1.92 9.53 -17.82
C CYS A 43 -0.67 9.94 -18.62
N HIS A 44 0.10 10.89 -18.10
CA HIS A 44 1.28 11.40 -18.82
C HIS A 44 2.43 10.37 -18.88
N ASN A 45 2.59 9.50 -17.87
CA ASN A 45 3.66 8.48 -17.82
C ASN A 45 3.31 7.22 -17.02
N ARG A 46 2.59 7.38 -15.89
CA ARG A 46 2.10 6.29 -15.04
C ARG A 46 0.68 6.61 -14.59
N CYS A 47 -0.16 5.58 -14.42
CA CYS A 47 -1.48 5.70 -13.82
C CYS A 47 -1.43 5.11 -12.41
N PRO A 48 -0.98 5.88 -11.39
CA PRO A 48 -1.06 5.38 -10.04
C PRO A 48 -2.53 5.16 -9.67
N LYS A 49 -2.83 4.03 -9.04
CA LYS A 49 -4.14 3.77 -8.41
C LYS A 49 -4.00 4.12 -6.94
N ILE A 50 -4.70 5.17 -6.51
CA ILE A 50 -4.72 5.63 -5.12
C ILE A 50 -5.87 4.92 -4.42
N CYS A 51 -5.58 4.33 -3.26
CA CYS A 51 -6.54 3.63 -2.43
C CYS A 51 -6.47 4.16 -1.01
N GLU A 52 -7.61 4.20 -0.32
CA GLU A 52 -7.67 4.67 1.07
C GLU A 52 -6.93 3.71 2.01
N GLY A 53 -6.34 4.28 3.06
CA GLY A 53 -5.72 3.50 4.13
C GLY A 53 -6.72 2.58 4.83
N MET A 54 -6.33 1.34 5.09
CA MET A 54 -7.18 0.36 5.75
C MET A 54 -6.37 -0.63 6.59
N GLN A 55 -7.11 -1.47 7.33
CA GLN A 55 -6.55 -2.61 8.03
C GLN A 55 -6.84 -3.90 7.27
N VAL A 56 -5.80 -4.69 7.01
CA VAL A 56 -5.85 -6.03 6.43
C VAL A 56 -5.77 -7.03 7.57
N MET A 57 -6.87 -7.74 7.84
CA MET A 57 -6.92 -8.85 8.79
C MET A 57 -7.00 -10.20 8.10
N TYR A 58 -7.65 -10.23 6.93
CA TYR A 58 -7.83 -11.41 6.11
C TYR A 58 -7.44 -11.16 4.65
N LEU A 59 -7.18 -12.21 3.88
CA LEU A 59 -6.90 -12.11 2.44
C LEU A 59 -8.03 -11.42 1.65
N SER A 60 -9.29 -11.58 2.06
CA SER A 60 -10.41 -10.87 1.45
C SER A 60 -10.32 -9.35 1.61
N ASP A 61 -9.63 -8.85 2.64
CA ASP A 61 -9.36 -7.42 2.80
C ASP A 61 -8.30 -6.97 1.80
N ALA A 62 -7.26 -7.79 1.59
CA ALA A 62 -6.17 -7.47 0.67
C ALA A 62 -6.66 -7.31 -0.78
N VAL A 63 -7.69 -8.06 -1.19
CA VAL A 63 -8.30 -7.94 -2.52
C VAL A 63 -8.80 -6.52 -2.82
N GLN A 64 -9.21 -5.75 -1.81
CA GLN A 64 -9.63 -4.36 -1.99
C GLN A 64 -8.47 -3.44 -2.37
N LEU A 65 -7.24 -3.86 -2.08
CA LEU A 65 -6.01 -3.14 -2.41
C LEU A 65 -5.35 -3.64 -3.71
N ALA A 66 -5.97 -4.59 -4.41
CA ALA A 66 -5.45 -5.13 -5.65
C ALA A 66 -5.23 -4.02 -6.70
N GLY A 67 -4.00 -3.96 -7.22
CA GLY A 67 -3.56 -2.99 -8.22
C GLY A 67 -3.32 -1.57 -7.67
N CYS A 68 -3.51 -1.33 -6.36
CA CYS A 68 -3.18 -0.05 -5.75
C CYS A 68 -1.67 0.16 -5.76
N THR A 69 -1.22 1.35 -6.16
CA THR A 69 0.19 1.73 -6.13
C THR A 69 0.47 2.77 -5.04
N ILE A 70 -0.54 3.51 -4.60
CA ILE A 70 -0.43 4.51 -3.53
C ILE A 70 -1.52 4.27 -2.51
N ILE A 71 -1.15 4.24 -1.23
CA ILE A 71 -2.09 4.25 -0.11
C ILE A 71 -2.21 5.67 0.44
N ASN A 72 -3.37 6.29 0.25
CA ASN A 72 -3.74 7.56 0.86
C ASN A 72 -4.18 7.34 2.31
N GLY A 73 -3.20 7.32 3.22
CA GLY A 73 -3.42 7.12 4.64
C GLY A 73 -2.53 6.02 5.21
N THR A 74 -3.03 5.33 6.23
CA THR A 74 -2.26 4.31 6.96
C THR A 74 -2.61 2.91 6.48
N LEU A 75 -1.60 2.09 6.21
CA LEU A 75 -1.79 0.66 5.97
C LEU A 75 -1.48 -0.12 7.25
N GLN A 76 -2.44 -0.91 7.73
CA GLN A 76 -2.27 -1.76 8.90
C GLN A 76 -2.40 -3.24 8.52
N ILE A 77 -1.41 -4.05 8.83
CA ILE A 77 -1.43 -5.50 8.64
C ILE A 77 -1.51 -6.16 10.02
N ARG A 78 -2.64 -6.82 10.27
CA ARG A 78 -2.89 -7.66 11.44
C ARG A 78 -3.46 -8.99 10.98
N LEU A 79 -2.66 -9.71 10.21
CA LEU A 79 -3.07 -10.92 9.51
C LEU A 79 -3.44 -12.02 10.51
N LEU A 80 -4.65 -12.56 10.34
CA LEU A 80 -5.17 -13.67 11.13
C LEU A 80 -5.20 -15.00 10.35
N ASP A 81 -5.06 -14.95 9.03
CA ASP A 81 -5.01 -16.14 8.19
C ASP A 81 -3.73 -16.95 8.43
N ASP A 82 -3.87 -18.27 8.41
CA ASP A 82 -2.78 -19.23 8.58
C ASP A 82 -2.96 -20.39 7.59
N HIS A 83 -2.40 -20.22 6.40
CA HIS A 83 -2.35 -21.26 5.37
C HIS A 83 -1.09 -21.11 4.49
N PRO A 84 -0.68 -22.17 3.76
CA PRO A 84 0.63 -22.23 3.10
C PRO A 84 0.92 -21.14 2.06
N ASN A 85 -0.10 -20.59 1.40
CA ASN A 85 0.05 -19.68 0.26
C ASN A 85 -0.17 -18.20 0.62
N VAL A 86 -0.35 -17.90 1.91
CA VAL A 86 -0.79 -16.56 2.35
C VAL A 86 0.15 -15.44 1.90
N LEU A 87 1.45 -15.68 1.84
CA LEU A 87 2.42 -14.68 1.37
C LEU A 87 2.32 -14.41 -0.13
N GLU A 88 2.02 -15.43 -0.93
CA GLU A 88 1.85 -15.27 -2.38
C GLU A 88 0.55 -14.54 -2.68
N GLU A 89 -0.55 -14.89 -2.00
CA GLU A 89 -1.84 -14.20 -2.15
C GLU A 89 -1.77 -12.75 -1.66
N LEU A 90 -1.04 -12.48 -0.56
CA LEU A 90 -0.75 -11.10 -0.16
C LEU A 90 0.10 -10.37 -1.20
N ARG A 91 1.07 -11.04 -1.85
CA ARG A 91 1.91 -10.41 -2.88
C ARG A 91 1.10 -10.07 -4.12
N GLU A 92 0.19 -10.95 -4.55
CA GLU A 92 -0.70 -10.70 -5.69
C GLU A 92 -1.56 -9.44 -5.48
N ASN A 93 -1.99 -9.20 -4.24
CA ASN A 93 -2.89 -8.10 -3.92
C ASN A 93 -2.17 -6.82 -3.47
N LEU A 94 -1.07 -6.93 -2.73
CA LEU A 94 -0.37 -5.81 -2.09
C LEU A 94 1.00 -5.49 -2.72
N GLY A 95 1.52 -6.36 -3.59
CA GLY A 95 2.85 -6.21 -4.18
C GLY A 95 2.98 -4.98 -5.08
N GLY A 96 1.87 -4.49 -5.63
CA GLY A 96 1.81 -3.28 -6.43
C GLY A 96 2.03 -1.98 -5.66
N ILE A 97 1.89 -1.98 -4.33
CA ILE A 97 1.98 -0.77 -3.51
C ILE A 97 3.41 -0.23 -3.51
N GLU A 98 3.58 0.99 -4.02
CA GLU A 98 4.86 1.71 -4.12
C GLU A 98 5.04 2.72 -2.99
N GLU A 99 3.95 3.39 -2.58
CA GLU A 99 4.00 4.49 -1.60
C GLU A 99 2.86 4.43 -0.57
N ILE A 100 3.18 4.77 0.68
CA ILE A 100 2.20 4.93 1.77
C ILE A 100 2.30 6.37 2.28
N MET A 101 1.21 7.14 2.16
CA MET A 101 1.17 8.55 2.58
C MET A 101 1.23 8.70 4.11
N GLY A 102 0.55 7.83 4.85
CA GLY A 102 0.59 7.80 6.30
C GLY A 102 1.77 6.97 6.81
N TYR A 103 1.48 6.00 7.67
CA TYR A 103 2.47 5.06 8.23
C TYR A 103 2.09 3.60 7.92
N LEU A 104 3.07 2.71 8.02
CA LEU A 104 2.89 1.27 7.92
C LEU A 104 2.94 0.64 9.31
N LYS A 105 1.94 -0.19 9.63
CA LYS A 105 1.86 -0.91 10.90
C LYS A 105 1.68 -2.41 10.65
N VAL A 106 2.62 -3.24 11.08
CA VAL A 106 2.54 -4.70 10.96
C VAL A 106 2.64 -5.32 12.36
N TYR A 107 1.56 -5.93 12.83
CA TYR A 107 1.51 -6.38 14.22
C TYR A 107 0.66 -7.62 14.42
N ARG A 108 1.01 -8.42 15.44
CA ARG A 108 0.28 -9.64 15.82
C ARG A 108 0.01 -10.59 14.65
N SER A 109 0.87 -10.55 13.64
CA SER A 109 0.73 -11.29 12.39
C SER A 109 1.68 -12.48 12.42
N ASN A 110 1.36 -13.46 13.26
CA ASN A 110 2.27 -14.55 13.58
C ASN A 110 2.56 -15.47 12.38
N THR A 111 1.70 -15.49 11.37
CA THR A 111 1.94 -16.28 10.14
C THR A 111 3.05 -15.69 9.26
N LEU A 112 3.33 -14.39 9.38
CA LEU A 112 4.29 -13.71 8.50
C LEU A 112 5.73 -14.04 8.88
N SER A 113 6.47 -14.60 7.92
CA SER A 113 7.92 -14.78 8.01
C SER A 113 8.71 -13.60 7.45
N SER A 114 8.10 -12.79 6.59
CA SER A 114 8.69 -11.58 5.98
C SER A 114 7.64 -10.58 5.51
N LEU A 115 8.06 -9.37 5.15
CA LEU A 115 7.25 -8.34 4.47
C LEU A 115 7.52 -8.28 2.95
N ASP A 116 8.15 -9.31 2.38
CA ASP A 116 8.49 -9.37 0.94
C ASP A 116 7.27 -9.28 0.01
N PHE A 117 6.06 -9.53 0.52
CA PHE A 117 4.82 -9.33 -0.22
C PHE A 117 4.52 -7.86 -0.54
N LEU A 118 5.12 -6.89 0.19
CA LEU A 118 5.13 -5.47 -0.17
C LEU A 118 6.33 -5.20 -1.09
N GLU A 119 6.33 -5.83 -2.25
CA GLU A 119 7.46 -5.94 -3.17
C GLU A 119 7.92 -4.56 -3.65
N ASN A 120 6.99 -3.75 -4.17
CA ASN A 120 7.31 -2.45 -4.76
C ASN A 120 7.41 -1.30 -3.76
N LEU A 121 7.09 -1.52 -2.48
CA LEU A 121 7.02 -0.44 -1.49
C LEU A 121 8.39 0.22 -1.34
N ALA A 122 8.49 1.49 -1.74
CA ALA A 122 9.73 2.23 -1.79
C ALA A 122 9.71 3.45 -0.86
N VAL A 123 8.54 4.01 -0.56
CA VAL A 123 8.42 5.23 0.26
C VAL A 123 7.30 5.12 1.28
N ILE A 124 7.61 5.47 2.53
CA ILE A 124 6.61 5.77 3.56
C ILE A 124 6.79 7.25 3.94
N HIS A 125 5.76 8.04 3.70
CA HIS A 125 5.84 9.49 3.84
C HIS A 125 5.74 9.93 5.30
N GLY A 126 4.93 9.23 6.11
CA GLY A 126 4.75 9.59 7.51
C GLY A 126 3.91 10.86 7.70
N LEU A 127 2.90 11.08 6.88
CA LEU A 127 1.94 12.16 7.10
C LEU A 127 1.03 11.79 8.27
N HIS A 128 0.81 12.74 9.18
CA HIS A 128 -0.11 12.61 10.34
C HIS A 128 0.19 11.40 11.25
N LEU A 129 1.43 11.27 11.74
CA LEU A 129 1.93 10.16 12.60
C LEU A 129 1.25 9.97 13.97
N GLY A 130 0.22 10.77 14.29
CA GLY A 130 -0.38 10.78 15.62
C GLY A 130 0.65 11.11 16.71
N ASN A 131 0.49 10.49 17.89
CA ASN A 131 1.31 10.79 19.07
C ASN A 131 2.63 10.01 19.11
N ASP A 132 2.72 8.86 18.46
CA ASP A 132 3.86 7.93 18.60
C ASP A 132 5.05 8.30 17.70
N ASN A 133 4.83 9.18 16.70
CA ASN A 133 5.85 9.70 15.79
C ASN A 133 6.64 8.60 15.04
N TYR A 134 6.03 7.43 14.80
CA TYR A 134 6.61 6.33 14.04
C TYR A 134 5.93 6.16 12.69
N SER A 135 6.71 6.14 11.60
CA SER A 135 6.22 5.87 10.25
C SER A 135 6.27 4.40 9.87
N LEU A 136 7.10 3.61 10.55
CA LEU A 136 7.13 2.16 10.42
C LEU A 136 7.04 1.52 11.80
N MET A 137 5.96 0.79 12.04
CA MET A 137 5.73 0.05 13.28
C MET A 137 5.63 -1.44 12.96
N VAL A 138 6.55 -2.25 13.49
CA VAL A 138 6.52 -3.71 13.35
C VAL A 138 6.66 -4.33 14.72
N TYR A 139 5.60 -4.92 15.26
CA TYR A 139 5.66 -5.44 16.62
C TYR A 139 4.78 -6.65 16.92
N GLU A 140 5.19 -7.46 17.89
CA GLU A 140 4.47 -8.67 18.31
C GLU A 140 4.24 -9.68 17.15
N ASN A 141 5.19 -9.82 16.23
CA ASN A 141 5.13 -10.83 15.17
C ASN A 141 6.05 -12.00 15.51
N ALA A 142 5.48 -13.12 15.97
CA ALA A 142 6.25 -14.23 16.54
C ALA A 142 7.20 -14.91 15.54
N ASN A 143 6.81 -15.04 14.28
CA ASN A 143 7.58 -15.77 13.27
C ASN A 143 8.30 -14.89 12.24
N LEU A 144 8.29 -13.56 12.41
CA LEU A 144 8.91 -12.64 11.45
C LEU A 144 10.44 -12.71 11.54
N GLN A 145 11.10 -13.11 10.45
CA GLN A 145 12.54 -13.35 10.39
C GLN A 145 13.30 -12.23 9.68
N LYS A 146 12.65 -11.58 8.71
CA LYS A 146 13.21 -10.50 7.90
C LYS A 146 12.13 -9.46 7.63
N LEU A 147 12.53 -8.21 7.41
CA LEU A 147 11.60 -7.18 6.93
C LEU A 147 11.43 -7.35 5.42
N TRP A 148 12.49 -7.11 4.65
CA TRP A 148 12.52 -7.35 3.21
C TRP A 148 13.82 -8.06 2.81
N ASN A 149 13.81 -8.66 1.62
CA ASN A 149 15.02 -9.11 0.96
C ASN A 149 15.72 -7.94 0.26
N PHE A 150 16.59 -7.25 1.00
CA PHE A 150 17.35 -6.09 0.51
C PHE A 150 18.41 -6.43 -0.56
N GLU A 151 18.66 -7.71 -0.88
CA GLU A 151 19.47 -8.06 -2.05
C GLU A 151 18.78 -7.69 -3.36
N PHE A 152 17.44 -7.73 -3.38
CA PHE A 152 16.63 -7.48 -4.59
C PHE A 152 15.73 -6.24 -4.47
N LYS A 153 15.46 -5.77 -3.25
CA LYS A 153 14.60 -4.61 -3.01
C LYS A 153 15.37 -3.30 -3.15
N SER A 154 14.79 -2.32 -3.85
CA SER A 154 15.25 -0.94 -3.82
C SER A 154 15.12 -0.36 -2.40
N SER A 155 16.00 0.56 -2.00
CA SER A 155 16.03 1.11 -0.64
C SER A 155 14.67 1.70 -0.25
N LEU A 156 14.07 1.19 0.85
CA LEU A 156 12.89 1.80 1.47
C LEU A 156 13.29 3.14 2.10
N ARG A 157 12.57 4.22 1.79
CA ARG A 157 12.79 5.55 2.39
C ARG A 157 11.65 5.93 3.31
N LEU A 158 11.99 6.35 4.52
CA LEU A 158 11.07 6.98 5.47
C LEU A 158 11.29 8.50 5.38
N LEU A 159 10.28 9.27 4.98
CA LEU A 159 10.43 10.73 4.82
C LEU A 159 10.23 11.49 6.14
N ALA A 160 9.38 10.96 7.02
CA ALA A 160 9.16 11.47 8.36
C ALA A 160 8.94 10.30 9.34
N GLY A 161 9.07 10.58 10.64
CA GLY A 161 8.87 9.59 11.70
C GLY A 161 10.03 8.61 11.85
N SER A 162 10.04 7.94 13.01
CA SER A 162 11.04 6.90 13.34
C SER A 162 10.49 5.50 13.10
N MET A 163 11.32 4.48 13.36
CA MET A 163 10.90 3.08 13.36
C MET A 163 10.60 2.58 14.78
N TYR A 164 9.56 1.76 14.93
CA TYR A 164 9.23 1.03 16.15
C TYR A 164 9.23 -0.48 15.86
N LEU A 165 10.32 -1.16 16.22
CA LEU A 165 10.53 -2.58 15.94
C LEU A 165 10.71 -3.36 17.25
N VAL A 166 9.61 -3.86 17.83
CA VAL A 166 9.61 -4.40 19.20
C VAL A 166 8.89 -5.75 19.26
N TYR A 167 9.34 -6.70 20.07
CA TYR A 167 8.70 -8.02 20.22
C TYR A 167 8.60 -8.84 18.90
N ASN A 168 9.65 -8.83 18.08
CA ASN A 168 9.80 -9.72 16.92
C ASN A 168 11.00 -10.67 17.20
N PRO A 169 10.80 -11.79 17.91
CA PRO A 169 11.89 -12.57 18.49
C PRO A 169 12.82 -13.24 17.46
N LEU A 170 12.34 -13.48 16.24
CA LEU A 170 13.13 -14.09 15.16
C LEU A 170 13.74 -13.05 14.20
N LEU A 171 13.47 -11.76 14.39
CA LEU A 171 13.94 -10.71 13.50
C LEU A 171 15.39 -10.33 13.85
N CYS A 172 16.32 -10.63 12.94
CA CYS A 172 17.73 -10.31 13.13
C CYS A 172 18.00 -8.80 13.11
N TYR A 173 18.81 -8.31 14.06
CA TYR A 173 19.20 -6.89 14.13
C TYR A 173 19.94 -6.38 12.86
N SER A 174 20.67 -7.26 12.16
CA SER A 174 21.32 -6.92 10.90
C SER A 174 20.33 -6.45 9.83
N GLN A 175 19.10 -7.00 9.81
CA GLN A 175 18.03 -6.58 8.90
C GLN A 175 17.55 -5.17 9.20
N VAL A 176 17.52 -4.77 10.48
CA VAL A 176 17.10 -3.43 10.91
C VAL A 176 18.09 -2.35 10.47
N ARG A 177 19.40 -2.66 10.49
CA ARG A 177 20.44 -1.72 10.05
C ARG A 177 20.38 -1.39 8.56
N LEU A 178 19.72 -2.21 7.75
CA LEU A 178 19.55 -1.96 6.31
C LEU A 178 18.52 -0.86 6.01
N LEU A 179 17.79 -0.39 7.03
CA LEU A 179 16.82 0.70 6.96
C LEU A 179 17.34 2.03 7.50
N GLN A 180 18.60 2.09 7.96
CA GLN A 180 19.26 3.28 8.50
C GLN A 180 20.28 3.83 7.51
#